data_AF-A0A843IGD7-F1
#
_entry.id   AF-A0A843IGD7-F1
#
_cell.length_a   1.000
_cell.length_b   1.000
_cell.length_c   1.000
_cell.angle_alpha   90.00
_cell.angle_beta   90.00
_cell.angle_gamma   90.00
#
_symmetry.space_group_name_H-M   'P 1'
#
loop_
_entity.id
_entity.type
_entity.pdbx_description
1 polymer ?
#
loop_
_entity_poly.entity_id
_entity_poly.type
_entity_poly.pdbx_seq_one_letter_code
_entity_poly.pdbx_strand_id
1 'polypeptide(L)' 'MVNEELLIDLDNYLAAGLHIGTQQKTSDMEKYIFRVRSDGLYVLDIQKTDERIRQIAKLLAKYDPDDILV' A
#
# COMPACT_ATOMS: atom_id res chain seq x y z
N MET A 1 10.88 -16.67 -10.09
CA MET A 1 10.19 -15.62 -9.31
C MET A 1 9.74 -14.59 -10.32
N VAL A 2 8.43 -14.46 -10.54
CA VAL A 2 7.93 -13.41 -11.44
C VAL A 2 8.21 -12.09 -10.72
N ASN A 3 9.10 -11.26 -11.29
CA ASN A 3 9.16 -9.86 -10.90
C ASN A 3 7.84 -9.26 -11.40
N GLU A 4 6.82 -9.23 -10.55
CA GLU A 4 5.62 -8.46 -10.86
C GLU A 4 6.02 -6.99 -10.85
N GLU A 5 6.04 -6.40 -12.04
CA GLU A 5 6.22 -4.98 -12.24
C GLU A 5 5.11 -4.23 -11.47
N LEU A 6 5.51 -3.23 -10.68
CA LEU A 6 4.58 -2.38 -9.93
C LEU A 6 3.56 -1.70 -10.88
N LEU A 7 2.41 -1.26 -10.38
CA LEU A 7 1.37 -0.62 -11.20
C LEU A 7 1.87 0.66 -11.88
N ILE A 8 2.82 1.32 -11.23
CA ILE A 8 3.55 2.51 -11.68
C ILE A 8 4.99 2.42 -11.17
N ASP A 9 5.88 3.27 -11.70
CA ASP A 9 7.27 3.33 -11.23
C ASP A 9 7.36 3.55 -9.70
N LEU A 10 8.31 2.86 -9.07
CA LEU A 10 8.56 2.97 -7.63
C LEU A 10 8.79 4.43 -7.21
N ASP A 11 9.49 5.21 -8.04
CA ASP A 11 9.78 6.61 -7.76
C ASP A 11 8.51 7.46 -7.62
N ASN A 12 7.44 7.14 -8.36
CA ASN A 12 6.16 7.83 -8.24
C ASN A 12 5.49 7.54 -6.88
N TYR A 13 5.55 6.28 -6.42
CA TYR A 13 5.07 5.91 -5.08
C TYR A 13 5.87 6.61 -3.96
N LEU A 14 7.19 6.70 -4.12
CA LEU A 14 8.07 7.35 -3.15
C LEU A 14 7.87 8.87 -3.12
N ALA A 15 7.78 9.51 -4.29
CA ALA A 15 7.58 10.95 -4.42
C ALA A 15 6.23 11.40 -3.84
N ALA A 16 5.19 10.57 -3.95
CA ALA A 16 3.89 10.81 -3.32
C ALA A 16 3.90 10.63 -1.79
N GLY A 17 4.98 10.10 -1.20
CA GLY A 17 5.10 9.88 0.24
C GLY A 17 4.30 8.70 0.79
N LEU A 18 3.82 7.78 -0.06
CA LEU A 18 2.92 6.68 0.32
C LEU A 18 3.49 5.77 1.41
N HIS A 19 4.81 5.59 1.43
CA HIS A 19 5.53 4.75 2.38
C HIS A 19 5.70 5.38 3.77
N ILE A 20 5.40 6.67 3.94
CA ILE A 20 5.61 7.37 5.21
C ILE A 20 4.40 7.15 6.13
N GLY A 21 4.59 6.32 7.16
CA GLY A 21 3.60 6.11 8.21
C GLY A 21 3.71 7.12 9.35
N THR A 22 3.20 6.73 10.52
CA THR A 22 3.25 7.54 11.75
C THR A 22 4.18 6.91 12.80
N GLN A 23 4.30 7.51 13.99
CA GLN A 23 5.01 6.92 15.13
C GLN A 23 4.13 5.93 15.92
N GLN A 24 2.84 5.86 15.63
CA GLN A 24 1.91 4.93 16.27
C GLN A 24 1.71 3.70 15.39
N LYS A 25 1.63 2.52 16.01
CA LYS A 25 1.27 1.28 15.32
C LYS A 25 0.23 0.49 16.11
N THR A 26 -0.51 -0.35 15.39
CA THR A 26 -1.36 -1.40 15.96
C THR A 26 -0.82 -2.76 15.55
N SER A 27 -1.16 -3.81 16.31
CA SER A 27 -0.66 -5.17 16.05
C SER A 27 -1.05 -5.67 14.65
N ASP A 28 -2.28 -5.38 14.19
CA ASP A 28 -2.76 -5.82 12.88
C ASP A 28 -1.97 -5.22 11.70
N MET A 29 -1.36 -4.07 11.91
CA MET A 29 -0.60 -3.36 10.87
C MET A 29 0.83 -3.86 10.72
N GLU A 30 1.35 -4.67 11.63
CA GLU A 30 2.76 -5.11 11.63
C GLU A 30 3.16 -5.79 10.33
N LYS A 31 2.26 -6.59 9.72
CA LYS A 31 2.50 -7.28 8.46
C LYS A 31 2.63 -6.36 7.23
N TYR A 32 2.30 -5.08 7.35
CA TYR A 32 2.39 -4.06 6.30
C TYR A 32 3.54 -3.07 6.52
N ILE A 33 4.25 -3.17 7.64
CA ILE A 33 5.39 -2.32 7.97
C ILE A 33 6.65 -2.98 7.40
N PHE A 34 7.37 -2.24 6.56
CA PHE A 34 8.65 -2.66 5.99
C PHE A 34 9.79 -2.50 6.99
N ARG A 35 9.89 -1.34 7.65
CA ARG A 35 10.91 -1.04 8.67
C ARG A 35 10.52 0.14 9.54
N VAL A 36 11.31 0.39 10.57
CA VAL A 36 11.24 1.60 11.41
C VAL A 36 12.43 2.50 11.08
N ARG A 37 12.20 3.80 10.94
CA ARG A 37 13.26 4.81 10.79
C ARG A 37 13.86 5.17 12.15
N SER A 38 15.01 5.83 12.14
CA SER A 38 15.70 6.30 13.37
C SER A 38 14.90 7.34 14.16
N ASP A 39 14.01 8.07 13.51
CA ASP A 39 13.08 9.04 14.12
C ASP A 39 11.78 8.41 14.67
N GLY A 40 11.68 7.08 14.61
CA GLY A 40 10.53 6.32 15.09
C GLY A 40 9.35 6.26 14.12
N LEU A 41 9.45 6.83 12.91
CA LEU A 41 8.41 6.69 11.90
C LEU A 41 8.42 5.27 11.30
N TYR A 42 7.24 4.67 11.23
CA TYR A 42 7.04 3.40 10.53
C TYR A 42 7.00 3.63 9.02
N VAL A 43 7.74 2.80 8.28
CA VAL A 43 7.76 2.81 6.81
C VAL A 43 6.90 1.66 6.31
N LEU A 44 5.90 1.96 5.48
CA LEU A 44 5.01 0.97 4.89
C LEU A 44 5.65 0.29 3.67
N ASP A 45 5.27 -0.96 3.45
CA ASP A 45 5.71 -1.78 2.31
C ASP A 45 4.90 -1.42 1.04
N ILE A 46 5.59 -0.88 0.03
CA ILE A 46 4.99 -0.48 -1.24
C ILE A 46 4.50 -1.69 -2.04
N GLN A 47 5.21 -2.82 -2.01
CA GLN A 47 4.83 -4.01 -2.77
C GLN A 47 3.49 -4.55 -2.26
N LYS A 48 3.34 -4.66 -0.93
CA LYS A 48 2.07 -5.06 -0.31
C LYS A 48 0.93 -4.09 -0.62
N THR A 49 1.25 -2.80 -0.72
CA THR A 49 0.26 -1.78 -1.08
C THR A 49 -0.21 -1.95 -2.53
N ASP A 50 0.72 -2.14 -3.46
CA ASP A 50 0.43 -2.39 -4.88
C ASP A 50 -0.41 -3.66 -5.08
N GLU A 51 -0.02 -4.77 -4.44
CA GLU A 51 -0.76 -6.03 -4.43
C GLU A 51 -2.20 -5.85 -3.93
N ARG A 52 -2.38 -5.07 -2.85
CA ARG A 52 -3.70 -4.81 -2.26
C ARG A 52 -4.57 -3.98 -3.20
N ILE A 53 -4.01 -2.98 -3.86
CA ILE A 53 -4.73 -2.17 -4.86
C ILE A 53 -5.23 -3.07 -5.99
N ARG A 54 -4.41 -3.99 -6.51
CA ARG A 54 -4.83 -4.95 -7.55
C ARG A 54 -5.97 -5.85 -7.09
N GLN A 55 -5.90 -6.35 -5.85
CA GLN A 55 -6.96 -7.19 -5.27
C GLN A 55 -8.28 -6.43 -5.12
N ILE A 56 -8.23 -5.19 -4.62
CA ILE A 56 -9.41 -4.35 -4.44
C ILE A 56 -9.99 -3.92 -5.79
N ALA A 57 -9.16 -3.57 -6.78
CA ALA A 57 -9.63 -3.26 -8.14
C ALA A 57 -10.43 -4.43 -8.75
N LYS A 58 -9.95 -5.67 -8.59
CA LYS A 58 -10.68 -6.89 -9.03
C LYS A 58 -11.98 -7.12 -8.26
N LEU A 59 -12.05 -6.70 -7.00
CA LEU A 59 -13.27 -6.80 -6.19
C LEU A 59 -14.29 -5.76 -6.66
N LEU A 60 -13.89 -4.50 -6.76
CA LEU A 60 -14.75 -3.38 -7.16
C LEU A 60 -15.29 -3.55 -8.58
N ALA A 61 -14.50 -4.12 -9.50
CA ALA A 61 -14.92 -4.42 -10.87
C ALA A 61 -16.11 -5.41 -10.98
N LYS A 62 -16.55 -6.02 -9.87
CA LYS A 62 -17.72 -6.90 -9.82
C LYS A 62 -19.03 -6.17 -9.49
N TYR A 63 -18.96 -4.89 -9.14
CA TYR A 63 -20.09 -4.07 -8.74
C TYR A 63 -20.35 -2.99 -9.78
N ASP A 64 -21.60 -2.54 -9.88
CA ASP A 64 -21.92 -1.35 -10.67
C ASP A 64 -21.28 -0.11 -9.99
N PRO A 65 -20.70 0.84 -10.73
CA PRO A 65 -20.20 2.07 -10.15
C PRO A 65 -21.20 2.81 -9.26
N ASP A 66 -22.50 2.77 -9.58
CA ASP A 66 -23.55 3.43 -8.79
C ASP A 66 -23.78 2.75 -7.42
N ASP A 67 -23.31 1.51 -7.24
CA ASP A 67 -23.37 0.76 -5.99
C ASP A 67 -22.18 1.03 -5.04
N ILE A 68 -21.21 1.87 -5.44
CA ILE A 68 -19.98 2.14 -4.67
C ILE A 68 -20.02 3.55 -4.04
N LEU A 69 -19.92 3.61 -2.70
CA LEU A 69 -19.78 4.87 -1.94
C LEU A 69 -18.33 5.05 -1.46
N VAL A 70 -17.80 6.27 -1.58
CA VAL A 70 -16.43 6.66 -1.20
C VAL A 70 -16.44 7.71 -0.10
#